data_AF-A0A8T1NAZ6-F1
#
_entry.id   AF-A0A8T1NAZ6-F1
#
_cell.length_a   1.000
_cell.length_b   1.000
_cell.length_c   1.000
_cell.angle_alpha   90.00
_cell.angle_beta   90.00
_cell.angle_gamma   90.00
#
_symmetry.space_group_name_H-M   'P 1'
#
loop_
_entity.id
_entity.type
_entity.pdbx_description
1 polymer ?
#
loop_
_entity_poly.entity_id
_entity_poly.type
_entity_poly.pdbx_seq_one_letter_code
_entity_poly.pdbx_strand_id
1 'polypeptide(L)' 'QVLWPECGWHPVSPTDMITSASVKKIYRKATLCIHPDKVQQKGVSLKQKYTAENVFDILKEAWKKFNMEELS' A
#
# COMPACT_ATOMS: atom_id res chain seq x y z
N GLN A 1 -4.53 13.34 3.82
CA GLN A 1 -4.36 11.87 3.90
C GLN A 1 -5.36 11.22 2.95
N VAL A 2 -4.95 10.26 2.12
CA VAL A 2 -5.81 9.63 1.08
C VAL A 2 -6.64 8.46 1.62
N LEU A 3 -6.06 7.64 2.49
CA LEU A 3 -6.73 6.50 3.12
C LEU A 3 -7.49 6.92 4.39
N TRP A 4 -8.53 6.16 4.73
CA TRP A 4 -9.36 6.41 5.93
C TRP A 4 -8.72 5.85 7.21
N PRO A 5 -9.04 6.41 8.40
CA PRO A 5 -8.38 6.02 9.66
C PRO A 5 -8.44 4.52 9.97
N GLU A 6 -9.55 3.87 9.65
CA GLU A 6 -9.84 2.47 10.01
C GLU A 6 -9.18 1.44 9.05
N CYS A 7 -8.47 1.91 8.01
CA CYS A 7 -7.76 1.00 7.09
C CYS A 7 -6.53 0.33 7.73
N GLY A 8 -6.06 0.85 8.87
CA GLY A 8 -4.90 0.32 9.60
C GLY A 8 -3.55 0.76 9.03
N TRP A 9 -3.54 1.65 8.02
CA TRP A 9 -2.32 2.27 7.52
C TRP A 9 -1.82 3.35 8.47
N HIS A 10 -0.50 3.40 8.66
CA HIS A 10 0.17 4.43 9.44
C HIS A 10 1.17 5.17 8.56
N PRO A 11 1.30 6.51 8.66
CA PRO A 11 2.34 7.25 7.97
C PRO A 11 3.73 6.69 8.29
N VAL A 12 4.60 6.68 7.28
CA VAL A 12 5.97 6.16 7.42
C VAL A 12 6.95 7.29 7.07
N SER A 13 8.00 7.45 7.88
CA SER A 13 9.03 8.44 7.61
C SER A 13 9.89 8.01 6.41
N PRO A 14 10.34 8.94 5.55
CA PRO A 14 11.34 8.65 4.53
C PRO A 14 12.61 7.99 5.10
N THR A 15 12.99 8.32 6.35
CA THR A 15 14.14 7.72 7.04
C THR A 15 13.94 6.23 7.31
N ASP A 16 12.70 5.75 7.40
CA ASP A 16 12.38 4.33 7.59
C ASP A 16 12.36 3.56 6.27
N MET A 17 12.60 4.23 5.13
CA MET A 17 12.55 3.67 3.77
C MET A 17 13.91 3.74 3.05
N ILE A 18 15.01 3.84 3.79
CA ILE A 18 16.36 4.01 3.21
C ILE A 18 16.86 2.71 2.55
N THR A 19 16.57 1.54 3.14
CA THR A 19 17.08 0.26 2.63
C THR A 19 16.03 -0.45 1.78
N SER A 20 16.48 -1.23 0.80
CA SER A 20 15.57 -2.03 -0.03
C SER A 20 14.71 -2.95 0.82
N ALA A 21 15.30 -3.60 1.83
CA ALA A 21 14.59 -4.45 2.79
C ALA A 21 13.46 -3.71 3.53
N SER A 22 13.70 -2.47 3.98
CA SER A 22 12.67 -1.65 4.60
C SER A 22 11.56 -1.27 3.63
N VAL A 23 11.90 -0.90 2.39
CA VAL A 23 10.90 -0.62 1.34
C VAL A 23 10.03 -1.86 1.07
N LYS A 24 10.64 -3.06 0.92
CA LYS A 24 9.88 -4.32 0.73
C LYS A 24 8.91 -4.57 1.89
N LYS A 25 9.35 -4.35 3.13
CA LYS A 25 8.53 -4.54 4.34
C LYS A 25 7.35 -3.57 4.38
N ILE A 26 7.58 -2.29 4.07
CA ILE A 26 6.55 -1.25 4.11
C ILE A 26 5.53 -1.44 2.99
N TYR A 27 5.99 -1.75 1.77
CA TYR A 27 5.11 -2.08 0.64
C TYR A 27 4.16 -3.25 0.98
N ARG A 28 4.68 -4.33 1.57
CA ARG A 28 3.87 -5.48 2.00
C ARG A 28 2.83 -5.08 3.05
N LYS A 29 3.19 -4.23 4.01
CA LYS A 29 2.24 -3.72 5.01
C LYS A 29 1.13 -2.89 4.34
N ALA A 30 1.51 -1.96 3.47
CA ALA A 30 0.57 -1.09 2.76
C ALA A 30 -0.45 -1.91 1.96
N THR A 31 0.05 -2.83 1.15
CA THR A 31 -0.79 -3.70 0.31
C THR A 31 -1.72 -4.59 1.12
N LEU A 32 -1.33 -5.05 2.31
CA LEU A 32 -2.23 -5.79 3.21
C LEU A 32 -3.35 -4.93 3.80
N CYS A 33 -3.06 -3.68 4.18
CA CYS A 33 -4.06 -2.76 4.74
C CYS A 33 -5.21 -2.48 3.75
N ILE A 34 -4.87 -2.38 2.47
CA ILE A 34 -5.80 -1.99 1.40
C ILE A 34 -6.07 -3.11 0.38
N HIS A 35 -5.73 -4.36 0.70
CA HIS A 35 -5.98 -5.48 -0.20
C HIS A 35 -7.50 -5.59 -0.50
N PRO A 36 -7.93 -5.76 -1.76
CA PRO A 36 -9.35 -5.78 -2.12
C PRO A 36 -10.19 -6.75 -1.28
N ASP A 37 -9.69 -7.97 -1.06
CA ASP A 37 -10.34 -8.98 -0.21
C ASP A 37 -10.55 -8.49 1.24
N LYS A 38 -9.53 -7.86 1.84
CA LYS A 38 -9.59 -7.36 3.22
C LYS A 38 -10.49 -6.15 3.34
N VAL A 39 -10.48 -5.27 2.35
CA VAL A 39 -11.36 -4.10 2.28
C VAL A 39 -12.82 -4.53 2.13
N GLN A 40 -13.09 -5.55 1.29
CA GLN A 40 -14.43 -6.10 1.09
C GLN A 40 -14.99 -6.76 2.36
N GLN A 41 -14.16 -7.46 3.15
CA GLN A 41 -14.56 -8.09 4.41
C GLN A 41 -14.96 -7.08 5.51
N LYS A 42 -14.52 -5.82 5.42
CA LYS A 42 -14.70 -4.79 6.47
C LYS A 42 -15.94 -3.91 6.30
N GLY A 43 -16.79 -4.17 5.31
CA GLY A 43 -18.04 -3.40 5.11
C GLY A 43 -17.80 -1.92 4.79
N VAL A 44 -16.77 -1.60 4.00
CA VAL A 44 -16.43 -0.21 3.66
C VAL A 44 -17.43 0.44 2.69
N SER A 45 -17.47 1.76 2.66
CA SER A 45 -18.26 2.51 1.66
C SER A 45 -17.73 2.31 0.23
N LEU A 46 -18.59 2.54 -0.77
CA LEU A 46 -18.20 2.46 -2.19
C LEU A 46 -17.00 3.37 -2.52
N LYS A 47 -16.97 4.59 -1.96
CA LYS A 47 -15.87 5.54 -2.14
C LYS A 47 -14.55 5.00 -1.59
N GLN A 48 -14.58 4.37 -0.42
CA GLN A 48 -13.39 3.76 0.19
C GLN A 48 -12.91 2.55 -0.63
N LYS A 49 -13.83 1.74 -1.14
CA LYS A 49 -13.50 0.62 -2.04
C LYS A 49 -12.76 1.10 -3.29
N TYR A 50 -13.31 2.08 -4.00
CA TYR A 50 -12.68 2.66 -5.18
C TYR A 50 -11.31 3.30 -4.88
N THR A 51 -11.22 3.98 -3.74
CA THR A 51 -9.95 4.59 -3.30
C THR A 51 -8.90 3.52 -3.02
N ALA A 52 -9.25 2.42 -2.33
CA ALA A 52 -8.33 1.32 -2.07
C ALA A 52 -7.87 0.62 -3.35
N GLU A 53 -8.78 0.35 -4.29
CA GLU A 53 -8.45 -0.26 -5.59
C GLU A 53 -7.43 0.60 -6.35
N ASN A 54 -7.68 1.90 -6.50
CA ASN A 54 -6.75 2.81 -7.16
C ASN A 54 -5.38 2.87 -6.47
N VAL A 55 -5.35 2.98 -5.13
CA VAL A 55 -4.08 3.03 -4.39
C VAL A 55 -3.33 1.69 -4.51
N PHE A 56 -4.03 0.56 -4.50
CA PHE A 56 -3.44 -0.76 -4.64
C PHE A 56 -2.74 -0.93 -5.99
N ASP A 57 -3.37 -0.48 -7.07
CA ASP A 57 -2.81 -0.57 -8.42
C ASP A 57 -1.58 0.34 -8.58
N ILE A 58 -1.64 1.58 -8.07
CA ILE A 58 -0.48 2.49 -8.06
C ILE A 58 0.69 1.87 -7.28
N LEU A 59 0.42 1.28 -6.10
CA LEU A 59 1.46 0.61 -5.32
C LEU A 59 2.09 -0.56 -6.08
N LYS A 60 1.28 -1.39 -6.77
CA LYS A 60 1.82 -2.48 -7.59
C LYS A 60 2.69 -1.98 -8.73
N GLU A 61 2.29 -0.91 -9.40
CA GLU A 61 3.08 -0.33 -10.48
C GLU A 61 4.43 0.19 -9.97
N ALA A 62 4.42 0.95 -8.87
CA ALA A 62 5.63 1.45 -8.24
C ALA A 62 6.55 0.30 -7.79
N TRP A 63 5.97 -0.78 -7.24
CA TRP A 63 6.71 -1.97 -6.83
C TRP A 63 7.36 -2.71 -8.00
N LYS A 64 6.69 -2.77 -9.17
CA LYS A 64 7.30 -3.35 -10.38
C LYS A 64 8.53 -2.56 -10.80
N LYS A 65 8.45 -1.22 -10.82
CA LYS A 65 9.59 -0.34 -11.15
C LYS A 65 10.73 -0.52 -10.15
N PHE A 66 10.42 -0.49 -8.85
CA PHE A 66 11.40 -0.71 -7.79
C PHE A 66 12.15 -2.04 -7.93
N ASN A 67 11.46 -3.15 -8.21
CA ASN A 67 12.15 -4.43 -8.40
C ASN A 67 12.96 -4.49 -9.71
N MET A 68 12.54 -3.78 -10.76
CA MET A 68 13.29 -3.73 -12.00
C MET A 68 14.63 -3.01 -11.83
N GLU A 69 14.67 -1.97 -11.00
CA GLU A 69 15.87 -1.17 -10.72
C GLU A 69 16.79 -1.79 -9.65
N GLU A 70 16.25 -2.50 -8.66
CA GLU A 70 17.01 -3.03 -7.51
C GLU A 70 17.40 -4.51 -7.64
N LEU A 71 16.83 -5.26 -8.58
CA LEU A 71 17.18 -6.65 -8.88
C LEU A 71 17.80 -6.82 -10.28
N SER A 72 18.12 -5.72 -10.97
CA SER A 72 18.99 -5.72 -12.16
C SER A 72 20.45 -5.78 -11.75
#